data_AF-A0A7S3I216-F1
#
_entry.id   AF-A0A7S3I216-F1
#
_cell.length_a   1.000
_cell.length_b   1.000
_cell.length_c   1.000
_cell.angle_alpha   90.00
_cell.angle_beta   90.00
_cell.angle_gamma   90.00
#
_symmetry.space_group_name_H-M   'P 1'
#
loop_
_entity.id
_entity.type
_entity.pdbx_description
1 polymer ?
#
loop_
_entity_poly.entity_id
_entity_poly.type
_entity_poly.pdbx_seq_one_letter_code
_entity_poly.pdbx_strand_id
1 'polypeptide(L)'
;MLSLLMSESVVNGELRCKMRYDVRSYMTWFDFGTHFIYGLYQQPPESIEECNRCQSFGNKLSELHYTVVDLEDNRQFWINKQNITAMKFFQMLTRLLQVQVLFVNFFNSLQGLFQDPILAALGGASSGTGFLPTETVELLKVEKPHGLLSMYTIADTLPGSDCKQFGYRLGVLARMAQGKFLPTDA
;
A
#
# COMPACT_ATOMS: atom_id res chain seq x y z
N MET A 1 33.98 -10.00 43.80
CA MET A 1 32.70 -10.55 43.28
C MET A 1 31.87 -9.38 42.75
N LEU A 2 32.20 -8.90 41.55
CA LEU A 2 31.56 -7.75 40.94
C LEU A 2 31.53 -8.02 39.43
N SER A 3 30.57 -8.84 38.99
CA SER A 3 30.36 -9.18 37.59
C SER A 3 28.88 -9.47 37.34
N LEU A 4 28.38 -8.96 36.21
CA LEU A 4 27.13 -9.32 35.53
C LEU A 4 25.82 -8.69 36.05
N LEU A 5 25.69 -7.38 35.87
CA LEU A 5 24.41 -6.76 35.50
C LEU A 5 24.61 -6.03 34.16
N MET A 6 24.72 -6.80 33.09
CA MET A 6 24.48 -6.33 31.72
C MET A 6 23.39 -7.21 31.11
N SER A 7 22.15 -6.76 31.27
CA SER A 7 20.96 -7.16 30.52
C SER A 7 19.96 -6.06 30.87
N GLU A 8 19.44 -5.21 29.99
CA GLU A 8 18.80 -5.52 28.71
C GLU A 8 18.45 -4.21 27.97
N SER A 9 19.28 -3.16 28.04
CA SER A 9 18.95 -1.83 27.49
C SER A 9 19.57 -1.54 26.11
N VAL A 10 19.73 -2.56 25.28
CA VAL A 10 20.18 -2.42 23.89
C VAL A 10 19.29 -3.31 23.01
N VAL A 11 18.17 -2.77 22.51
CA VAL A 11 17.69 -2.74 21.09
C VAL A 11 16.34 -1.99 21.06
N ASN A 12 16.29 -0.75 21.55
CA ASN A 12 15.25 0.19 21.11
C ASN A 12 15.84 1.03 19.98
N GLY A 13 16.30 0.35 18.92
CA GLY A 13 16.44 1.00 17.63
C GLY A 13 15.02 1.31 17.18
N GLU A 14 14.59 2.57 17.29
CA GLU A 14 13.33 3.07 16.71
C GLU A 14 13.16 2.48 15.29
N LEU A 15 12.35 1.43 15.16
CA LEU A 15 11.99 0.86 13.87
C LEU A 15 11.01 1.84 13.22
N ARG A 16 11.55 2.91 12.64
CA ARG A 16 10.78 3.85 11.83
C ARG A 16 10.21 3.06 10.67
N CYS A 17 8.89 3.04 10.54
CA CYS A 17 8.27 2.43 9.38
C CYS A 17 8.78 3.10 8.11
N LYS A 18 9.58 2.38 7.32
CA LYS A 18 10.13 2.88 6.07
C LYS A 18 9.37 2.27 4.91
N MET A 19 8.23 2.86 4.56
CA MET A 19 7.40 2.45 3.42
C MET A 19 8.09 2.85 2.11
N ARG A 20 9.06 2.05 1.68
CA ARG A 20 9.77 2.23 0.41
C ARG A 20 9.09 1.39 -0.67
N TYR A 21 8.74 2.03 -1.79
CA TYR A 21 8.19 1.36 -2.96
C TYR A 21 9.29 0.76 -3.86
N ASP A 22 10.55 1.14 -3.65
CA ASP A 22 11.71 0.71 -4.47
C ASP A 22 12.49 -0.48 -3.86
N VAL A 23 12.07 -0.97 -2.68
CA VAL A 23 12.73 -2.08 -1.98
C VAL A 23 11.69 -3.13 -1.60
N ARG A 24 11.95 -4.40 -1.94
CA ARG A 24 11.10 -5.52 -1.53
C ARG A 24 11.09 -5.63 -0.02
N SER A 25 9.93 -5.42 0.59
CA SER A 25 9.75 -5.58 2.04
C SER A 25 8.35 -6.07 2.34
N TYR A 26 8.14 -7.38 2.23
CA TYR A 26 6.83 -7.99 2.43
C TYR A 26 6.24 -7.63 3.79
N MET A 27 6.98 -7.87 4.88
CA MET A 27 6.45 -7.68 6.24
C MET A 27 6.08 -6.23 6.56
N THR A 28 6.80 -5.26 5.99
CA THR A 28 6.49 -3.83 6.16
C THR A 28 5.11 -3.47 5.59
N TRP A 29 4.86 -3.86 4.34
CA TRP A 29 3.60 -3.58 3.65
C TRP A 29 2.45 -4.43 4.18
N PHE A 30 2.75 -5.66 4.58
CA PHE A 30 1.81 -6.55 5.24
C PHE A 30 1.35 -5.99 6.58
N ASP A 31 2.28 -5.67 7.48
CA ASP A 31 1.97 -5.11 8.80
C ASP A 31 1.19 -3.81 8.67
N PHE A 32 1.61 -2.94 7.76
CA PHE A 32 0.89 -1.71 7.45
C PHE A 32 -0.55 -1.98 7.01
N GLY A 33 -0.75 -2.83 6.00
CA GLY A 33 -2.08 -3.12 5.45
C GLY A 33 -3.01 -3.78 6.47
N THR A 34 -2.51 -4.78 7.20
CA THR A 34 -3.26 -5.49 8.23
C THR A 34 -3.74 -4.53 9.32
N HIS A 35 -2.87 -3.66 9.82
CA HIS A 35 -3.23 -2.71 10.87
C HIS A 35 -4.07 -1.53 10.34
N PHE A 36 -3.89 -1.14 9.08
CA PHE A 36 -4.75 -0.16 8.43
C PHE A 36 -6.21 -0.63 8.45
N ILE A 37 -6.49 -1.85 8.01
CA ILE A 37 -7.84 -2.41 8.06
C ILE A 37 -8.33 -2.57 9.49
N TYR A 38 -7.48 -3.04 10.40
CA TYR A 38 -7.82 -3.16 11.81
C TYR A 38 -8.29 -1.81 12.41
N GLY A 39 -7.65 -0.69 12.03
CA GLY A 39 -8.03 0.66 12.45
C GLY A 39 -9.37 1.18 11.90
N LEU A 40 -9.91 0.54 10.85
CA LEU A 40 -11.20 0.92 10.26
C LEU A 40 -12.41 0.33 11.01
N TYR A 41 -12.22 -0.73 11.80
CA TYR A 41 -13.27 -1.31 12.63
C TYR A 41 -13.65 -0.37 13.78
N GLN A 42 -14.94 -0.22 14.07
CA GLN A 42 -15.37 0.50 15.27
C GLN A 42 -15.05 -0.31 16.53
N GLN A 43 -15.36 -1.60 16.46
CA GLN A 43 -15.02 -2.61 17.47
C GLN A 43 -14.17 -3.66 16.76
N PRO A 44 -12.84 -3.56 16.82
CA PRO A 44 -12.00 -4.56 16.18
C PRO A 44 -12.05 -5.90 16.95
N PRO A 45 -11.70 -7.03 16.30
CA PRO A 45 -11.52 -8.31 16.99
C PRO A 45 -10.48 -8.24 18.12
N GLU A 46 -10.56 -9.16 19.08
CA GLU A 46 -9.67 -9.17 20.25
C GLU A 46 -8.19 -9.28 19.87
N SER A 47 -7.90 -10.02 18.79
CA SER A 47 -6.55 -10.15 18.23
C SER A 47 -6.52 -9.84 16.74
N ILE A 48 -5.36 -9.42 16.24
CA ILE A 48 -5.20 -9.13 14.81
C ILE A 48 -5.08 -10.41 13.97
N GLU A 49 -4.67 -11.49 14.61
CA GLU A 49 -4.58 -12.83 14.06
C GLU A 49 -5.96 -13.41 13.74
N GLU A 50 -6.98 -13.07 14.54
CA GLU A 50 -8.38 -13.45 14.30
C GLU A 50 -9.04 -12.66 13.16
N CYS A 51 -8.48 -11.50 12.80
CA CYS A 51 -9.01 -10.67 11.73
C CYS A 51 -8.59 -11.21 10.34
N ASN A 52 -9.28 -12.25 9.87
CA ASN A 52 -9.05 -12.87 8.55
C ASN A 52 -9.00 -11.85 7.40
N ARG A 53 -9.86 -10.83 7.45
CA ARG A 53 -9.87 -9.77 6.44
C ARG A 53 -8.64 -8.87 6.52
N CYS A 54 -8.19 -8.52 7.73
CA CYS A 54 -6.95 -7.75 7.91
C CYS A 54 -5.77 -8.51 7.30
N GLN A 55 -5.66 -9.81 7.59
CA GLN A 55 -4.62 -10.69 7.03
C GLN A 55 -4.70 -10.76 5.50
N SER A 56 -5.91 -10.96 4.95
CA SER A 56 -6.13 -11.02 3.50
C SER A 56 -5.74 -9.71 2.80
N PHE A 57 -6.10 -8.58 3.38
CA PHE A 57 -5.75 -7.27 2.83
C PHE A 57 -4.24 -7.00 2.91
N GLY A 58 -3.60 -7.28 4.05
CA GLY A 58 -2.14 -7.15 4.20
C GLY A 58 -1.38 -7.99 3.17
N ASN A 59 -1.84 -9.21 2.91
CA ASN A 59 -1.27 -10.08 1.87
C ASN A 59 -1.40 -9.46 0.48
N LYS A 60 -2.61 -9.02 0.09
CA LYS A 60 -2.86 -8.38 -1.21
C LYS A 60 -2.05 -7.09 -1.40
N LEU A 61 -1.94 -6.28 -0.35
CA LEU A 61 -1.16 -5.05 -0.40
C LEU A 61 0.34 -5.33 -0.59
N SER A 62 0.84 -6.37 0.07
CA SER A 62 2.24 -6.80 -0.07
C SER A 62 2.52 -7.37 -1.46
N GLU A 63 1.58 -8.14 -2.01
CA GLU A 63 1.65 -8.65 -3.38
C GLU A 63 1.68 -7.49 -4.38
N LEU A 64 0.79 -6.51 -4.23
CA LEU A 64 0.79 -5.30 -5.05
C LEU A 64 2.15 -4.59 -4.98
N HIS A 65 2.70 -4.40 -3.78
CA HIS A 65 4.03 -3.81 -3.61
C HIS A 65 5.10 -4.57 -4.40
N TYR A 66 5.09 -5.91 -4.37
CA TYR A 66 6.04 -6.71 -5.13
C TYR A 66 5.90 -6.49 -6.64
N THR A 67 4.68 -6.42 -7.16
CA THR A 67 4.45 -6.13 -8.59
C THR A 67 4.88 -4.71 -8.98
N VAL A 68 4.78 -3.73 -8.07
CA VAL A 68 5.31 -2.37 -8.26
C VAL A 68 6.83 -2.39 -8.34
N VAL A 69 7.49 -3.09 -7.40
CA VAL A 69 8.95 -3.26 -7.44
C VAL A 69 9.38 -3.97 -8.73
N ASP A 70 8.66 -5.00 -9.18
CA ASP A 70 8.95 -5.68 -10.45
C ASP A 70 8.85 -4.71 -11.65
N LEU A 71 7.88 -3.80 -11.66
CA LEU A 71 7.76 -2.77 -12.71
C LEU A 71 8.94 -1.78 -12.67
N GLU A 72 9.33 -1.34 -11.48
CA GLU A 72 10.46 -0.41 -11.27
C GLU A 72 11.81 -1.05 -11.63
N ASP A 73 12.04 -2.29 -11.22
CA ASP A 73 13.24 -3.08 -11.58
C ASP A 73 13.37 -3.23 -13.11
N ASN A 74 12.24 -3.26 -13.82
CA ASN A 74 12.17 -3.38 -15.27
C ASN A 74 11.90 -2.05 -15.99
N ARG A 75 11.97 -0.91 -15.29
CA ARG A 75 11.65 0.44 -15.79
C ARG A 75 12.33 0.80 -17.10
N GLN A 76 13.60 0.41 -17.24
CA GLN A 76 14.42 0.66 -18.42
C GLN A 76 13.84 0.04 -19.71
N PHE A 77 12.99 -0.97 -19.58
CA PHE A 77 12.48 -1.76 -20.69
C PHE A 77 11.15 -1.28 -21.25
N TRP A 78 10.45 -0.39 -20.54
CA TRP A 78 9.17 0.15 -20.97
C TRP A 78 9.14 1.68 -21.02
N ILE A 79 10.07 2.38 -20.36
CA ILE A 79 10.18 3.84 -20.48
C ILE A 79 10.98 4.26 -21.71
N ASN A 80 12.09 3.59 -22.01
CA ASN A 80 12.95 4.01 -23.10
C ASN A 80 12.47 3.43 -24.45
N LYS A 81 11.58 4.17 -25.11
CA LYS A 81 11.06 3.82 -26.44
C LYS A 81 12.17 3.57 -27.47
N GLN A 82 13.25 4.37 -27.44
CA GLN A 82 14.33 4.29 -28.43
C GLN A 82 15.04 2.95 -28.35
N ASN A 83 15.31 2.46 -27.14
CA ASN A 83 15.92 1.14 -26.92
C ASN A 83 15.06 0.01 -27.48
N ILE A 84 13.73 0.10 -27.37
CA ILE A 84 12.79 -0.90 -27.89
C ILE A 84 12.73 -0.86 -29.41
N THR A 85 12.60 0.33 -29.99
CA THR A 85 12.47 0.50 -31.44
C THR A 85 13.76 0.19 -32.21
N ALA A 86 14.91 0.24 -31.54
CA ALA A 86 16.20 -0.12 -32.12
C ALA A 86 16.45 -1.65 -32.19
N MET A 87 15.61 -2.47 -31.55
CA MET A 87 15.78 -3.93 -31.54
C MET A 87 15.29 -4.56 -32.84
N LYS A 88 15.76 -5.78 -33.14
CA LYS A 88 15.20 -6.59 -34.23
C LYS A 88 13.76 -6.98 -33.91
N PHE A 89 12.92 -7.18 -34.94
CA PHE A 89 11.49 -7.48 -34.80
C PHE A 89 11.15 -8.52 -33.71
N PHE A 90 11.79 -9.70 -33.73
CA PHE A 90 11.53 -10.75 -32.75
C PHE A 90 11.97 -10.39 -31.33
N GLN A 91 13.10 -9.68 -31.17
CA GLN A 91 13.56 -9.20 -29.86
C GLN A 91 12.60 -8.16 -29.29
N MET A 92 12.14 -7.24 -30.14
CA MET A 92 11.10 -6.26 -29.78
C MET A 92 9.82 -6.96 -29.33
N LEU A 93 9.34 -7.95 -30.08
CA LEU A 93 8.13 -8.69 -29.74
C LEU A 93 8.27 -9.42 -28.40
N THR A 94 9.36 -10.17 -28.18
CA THR A 94 9.63 -10.83 -26.90
C THR A 94 9.67 -9.82 -25.76
N ARG A 95 10.28 -8.66 -25.99
CA ARG A 95 10.37 -7.60 -24.97
C ARG A 95 9.01 -7.01 -24.61
N LEU A 96 8.18 -6.74 -25.60
CA LEU A 96 6.81 -6.24 -25.40
C LEU A 96 5.96 -7.27 -24.65
N LEU A 97 6.07 -8.56 -24.97
CA LEU A 97 5.36 -9.63 -24.26
C LEU A 97 5.80 -9.73 -22.78
N GLN A 98 7.10 -9.62 -22.48
CA GLN A 98 7.59 -9.60 -21.10
C GLN A 98 7.03 -8.41 -20.31
N VAL A 99 7.07 -7.22 -20.90
CA VAL A 99 6.53 -5.99 -20.29
C VAL A 99 5.02 -6.13 -20.06
N GLN A 100 4.28 -6.70 -21.01
CA GLN A 100 2.84 -6.93 -20.88
C GLN A 100 2.52 -7.78 -19.64
N VAL A 101 3.27 -8.87 -19.40
CA VAL A 101 3.05 -9.73 -18.22
C VAL A 101 3.24 -8.96 -16.92
N LEU A 102 4.25 -8.06 -16.83
CA LEU A 102 4.46 -7.24 -15.64
C LEU A 102 3.25 -6.34 -15.35
N PHE A 103 2.72 -5.67 -16.38
CA PHE A 103 1.53 -4.82 -16.22
C PHE A 103 0.28 -5.64 -15.89
N VAL A 104 0.09 -6.80 -16.51
CA VAL A 104 -1.03 -7.70 -16.20
C VAL A 104 -0.98 -8.12 -14.73
N ASN A 105 0.19 -8.53 -14.22
CA ASN A 105 0.34 -8.89 -12.81
C ASN A 105 0.03 -7.71 -11.89
N PHE A 106 0.58 -6.52 -12.19
CA PHE A 106 0.28 -5.30 -11.44
C PHE A 106 -1.22 -4.99 -11.40
N PHE A 107 -1.89 -4.99 -12.56
CA PHE A 107 -3.33 -4.70 -12.62
C PHE A 107 -4.18 -5.77 -11.94
N ASN A 108 -3.79 -7.05 -12.02
CA ASN A 108 -4.48 -8.12 -11.31
C ASN A 108 -4.36 -7.97 -9.79
N SER A 109 -3.17 -7.68 -9.27
CA SER A 109 -2.97 -7.44 -7.83
C SER A 109 -3.68 -6.15 -7.37
N LEU A 110 -3.65 -5.10 -8.20
CA LEU A 110 -4.36 -3.84 -7.94
C LEU A 110 -5.89 -4.05 -7.90
N GLN A 111 -6.43 -4.78 -8.87
CA GLN A 111 -7.84 -5.16 -8.89
C GLN A 111 -8.20 -5.99 -7.66
N GLY A 112 -7.37 -6.96 -7.28
CA GLY A 112 -7.57 -7.77 -6.08
C GLY A 112 -7.68 -6.94 -4.81
N LEU A 113 -6.91 -5.83 -4.72
CA LEU A 113 -6.96 -4.87 -3.63
C LEU A 113 -8.27 -4.07 -3.65
N PHE A 114 -8.66 -3.49 -4.80
CA PHE A 114 -9.86 -2.64 -4.90
C PHE A 114 -11.19 -3.40 -4.91
N GLN A 115 -11.18 -4.70 -5.21
CA GLN A 115 -12.33 -5.56 -5.04
C GLN A 115 -12.65 -5.85 -3.56
N ASP A 116 -11.79 -5.43 -2.63
CA ASP A 116 -12.12 -5.50 -1.22
C ASP A 116 -13.32 -4.59 -0.91
N PRO A 117 -14.41 -5.14 -0.34
CA PRO A 117 -15.61 -4.37 -0.06
C PRO A 117 -15.36 -3.18 0.88
N ILE A 118 -14.31 -3.23 1.69
CA ILE A 118 -13.91 -2.11 2.54
C ILE A 118 -13.42 -0.96 1.67
N LEU A 119 -12.47 -1.18 0.77
CA LEU A 119 -11.97 -0.11 -0.10
C LEU A 119 -13.07 0.43 -1.01
N ALA A 120 -13.96 -0.44 -1.49
CA ALA A 120 -15.15 -0.03 -2.22
C ALA A 120 -16.07 0.85 -1.36
N ALA A 121 -16.25 0.54 -0.07
CA ALA A 121 -17.02 1.36 0.86
C ALA A 121 -16.32 2.68 1.23
N LEU A 122 -14.97 2.68 1.34
CA LEU A 122 -14.15 3.86 1.56
C LEU A 122 -14.20 4.81 0.35
N GLY A 123 -14.19 4.26 -0.88
CA GLY A 123 -14.36 5.01 -2.12
C GLY A 123 -15.83 5.34 -2.45
N GLY A 124 -16.76 4.67 -1.78
CA GLY A 124 -18.20 4.66 -2.05
C GLY A 124 -19.00 5.81 -1.45
N ALA A 125 -18.43 7.02 -1.49
CA ALA A 125 -19.20 8.26 -1.46
C ALA A 125 -19.37 8.89 -2.86
N SER A 126 -19.09 8.13 -3.92
CA SER A 126 -19.54 8.45 -5.28
C SER A 126 -19.97 7.17 -5.99
N SER A 127 -21.18 6.70 -5.68
CA SER A 127 -21.92 5.75 -6.49
C SER A 127 -22.06 6.29 -7.92
N GLY A 128 -21.14 5.90 -8.79
CA GLY A 128 -21.15 6.22 -10.20
C GLY A 128 -20.07 5.38 -10.86
N THR A 129 -20.51 4.33 -11.56
CA THR A 129 -19.70 3.41 -12.35
C THR A 129 -18.55 4.11 -13.09
N GLY A 130 -17.32 3.74 -12.77
CA GLY A 130 -16.14 4.21 -13.49
C GLY A 130 -14.93 4.19 -12.59
N PHE A 131 -13.92 3.42 -12.99
CA PHE A 131 -12.57 3.56 -12.48
C PHE A 131 -12.18 5.04 -12.62
N LEU A 132 -12.20 5.80 -11.51
CA LEU A 132 -11.96 7.26 -11.42
C LEU A 132 -12.77 8.09 -12.44
N PRO A 133 -13.90 8.75 -12.05
CA PRO A 133 -14.55 9.70 -12.95
C PRO A 133 -13.52 10.73 -13.41
N THR A 134 -13.47 11.02 -14.71
CA THR A 134 -12.47 11.91 -15.35
C THR A 134 -12.40 13.29 -14.68
N GLU A 135 -13.48 13.71 -14.02
CA GLU A 135 -13.56 14.93 -13.21
C GLU A 135 -12.76 14.86 -11.88
N THR A 136 -12.55 13.68 -11.28
CA THR A 136 -11.63 13.52 -10.13
C THR A 136 -10.16 13.69 -10.52
N VAL A 137 -9.81 13.45 -11.78
CA VAL A 137 -8.48 13.78 -12.33
C VAL A 137 -8.32 15.30 -12.52
N GLU A 138 -9.42 16.03 -12.74
CA GLU A 138 -9.41 17.50 -12.75
C GLU A 138 -9.47 18.12 -11.35
N LEU A 139 -10.12 17.48 -10.38
CA LEU A 139 -10.03 17.87 -8.96
C LEU A 139 -8.64 17.59 -8.35
N LEU A 140 -7.90 16.59 -8.88
CA LEU A 140 -6.46 16.43 -8.61
C LEU A 140 -5.58 17.48 -9.31
N LYS A 141 -6.13 18.28 -10.24
CA LYS A 141 -5.42 19.37 -10.92
C LYS A 141 -5.71 20.76 -10.34
N VAL A 142 -6.84 20.98 -9.66
CA VAL A 142 -7.35 22.34 -9.41
C VAL A 142 -7.33 22.79 -7.96
N GLU A 143 -7.20 21.91 -6.97
CA GLU A 143 -6.99 22.33 -5.58
C GLU A 143 -5.71 21.75 -5.01
N LYS A 144 -4.88 22.64 -4.47
CA LYS A 144 -3.47 22.47 -4.09
C LYS A 144 -3.12 21.03 -3.63
N PRO A 145 -1.93 20.49 -3.99
CA PRO A 145 -1.51 19.11 -3.75
C PRO A 145 -1.17 18.80 -2.27
N HIS A 146 -2.01 19.27 -1.34
CA HIS A 146 -1.91 19.08 0.10
C HIS A 146 -2.79 17.93 0.60
N GLY A 147 -3.32 17.05 -0.27
CA GLY A 147 -4.13 15.90 0.16
C GLY A 147 -3.28 14.66 0.41
N LEU A 148 -2.90 13.96 -0.67
CA LEU A 148 -2.17 12.69 -0.61
C LEU A 148 -0.68 12.84 -0.28
N LEU A 149 0.01 13.80 -0.91
CA LEU A 149 1.41 14.09 -0.61
C LEU A 149 1.59 14.65 0.79
N SER A 150 0.64 15.47 1.30
CA SER A 150 0.70 15.94 2.68
C SER A 150 0.45 14.81 3.66
N MET A 151 -0.53 13.93 3.40
CA MET A 151 -0.77 12.74 4.21
C MET A 151 0.44 11.82 4.22
N TYR A 152 1.11 11.65 3.08
CA TYR A 152 2.40 10.93 3.00
C TYR A 152 3.49 11.63 3.80
N THR A 153 3.62 12.95 3.75
CA THR A 153 4.60 13.66 4.58
C THR A 153 4.26 13.63 6.06
N ILE A 154 2.98 13.69 6.45
CA ILE A 154 2.53 13.57 7.84
C ILE A 154 2.82 12.15 8.33
N ALA A 155 2.56 11.16 7.49
CA ALA A 155 2.93 9.77 7.71
C ALA A 155 4.42 9.55 7.91
N ASP A 156 5.25 10.09 7.02
CA ASP A 156 6.70 9.94 7.03
C ASP A 156 7.38 10.77 8.15
N THR A 157 6.75 11.86 8.56
CA THR A 157 7.25 12.72 9.66
C THR A 157 6.77 12.30 11.04
N LEU A 158 5.86 11.32 11.18
CA LEU A 158 5.49 10.77 12.48
C LEU A 158 6.68 9.95 13.04
N PRO A 159 7.44 10.50 14.01
CA PRO A 159 8.62 9.81 14.52
C PRO A 159 8.18 8.64 15.41
N GLY A 160 8.93 7.53 15.33
CA GLY A 160 8.86 6.44 16.30
C GLY A 160 7.71 5.44 16.16
N SER A 161 6.91 5.49 15.09
CA SER A 161 5.90 4.44 14.85
C SER A 161 6.45 3.31 13.99
N ASP A 162 6.33 2.09 14.49
CA ASP A 162 6.39 0.88 13.67
C ASP A 162 5.30 0.89 12.58
N CYS A 163 5.42 0.03 11.56
CA CYS A 163 4.44 0.00 10.47
C CYS A 163 3.03 -0.39 10.91
N LYS A 164 2.95 -1.09 12.04
CA LYS A 164 1.71 -1.53 12.67
C LYS A 164 0.92 -0.33 13.19
N GLN A 165 1.53 0.46 14.07
CA GLN A 165 0.97 1.69 14.62
C GLN A 165 0.68 2.71 13.54
N PHE A 166 1.58 2.83 12.55
CA PHE A 166 1.38 3.74 11.44
C PHE A 166 0.12 3.36 10.62
N GLY A 167 0.00 2.10 10.21
CA GLY A 167 -1.19 1.57 9.54
C GLY A 167 -2.46 1.82 10.36
N TYR A 168 -2.44 1.43 11.64
CA TYR A 168 -3.58 1.61 12.55
C TYR A 168 -4.06 3.06 12.63
N ARG A 169 -3.14 4.01 12.84
CA ARG A 169 -3.46 5.44 12.94
C ARG A 169 -4.09 5.96 11.65
N LEU A 170 -3.57 5.58 10.49
CA LEU A 170 -4.16 5.96 9.21
C LEU A 170 -5.56 5.35 9.03
N GLY A 171 -5.78 4.10 9.45
CA GLY A 171 -7.11 3.48 9.45
C GLY A 171 -8.09 4.26 10.32
N VAL A 172 -7.70 4.60 11.55
CA VAL A 172 -8.52 5.40 12.47
C VAL A 172 -8.85 6.77 11.88
N LEU A 173 -7.88 7.45 11.27
CA LEU A 173 -8.09 8.75 10.61
C LEU A 173 -9.04 8.63 9.41
N ALA A 174 -8.88 7.59 8.57
CA ALA A 174 -9.77 7.33 7.45
C ALA A 174 -11.22 7.08 7.92
N ARG A 175 -11.39 6.28 8.98
CA ARG A 175 -12.68 6.05 9.64
C ARG A 175 -13.30 7.35 10.14
N MET A 176 -12.52 8.19 10.83
CA MET A 176 -12.99 9.50 11.31
C MET A 176 -13.40 10.43 10.17
N ALA A 177 -12.60 10.49 9.09
CA ALA A 177 -12.87 11.36 7.95
C ALA A 177 -14.14 10.97 7.20
N GLN A 178 -14.47 9.68 7.15
CA GLN A 178 -15.64 9.19 6.42
C GLN A 178 -16.92 9.15 7.24
N GLY A 179 -16.83 9.17 8.57
CA GLY A 179 -17.98 8.98 9.46
C GLY A 179 -18.67 7.61 9.30
N LYS A 180 -18.04 6.68 8.57
CA LYS A 180 -18.47 5.30 8.36
C LYS A 180 -17.50 4.36 9.05
N PHE A 181 -18.00 3.22 9.50
CA PHE A 181 -17.22 2.22 10.20
C PHE A 181 -17.54 0.83 9.68
N LEU A 182 -16.58 -0.08 9.83
CA LEU A 182 -16.78 -1.48 9.53
C LEU A 182 -17.50 -2.16 10.70
N PRO A 183 -18.59 -2.90 10.44
CA PRO A 183 -19.24 -3.71 11.45
C PRO A 183 -18.33 -4.90 11.80
N THR A 184 -18.43 -5.34 13.06
CA THR A 184 -17.62 -6.42 13.64
C THR A 184 -17.82 -7.78 12.96
N ASP A 185 -18.98 -7.98 12.31
CA ASP A 185 -19.44 -9.26 11.79
C ASP A 185 -19.30 -9.42 10.26
N ALA A 186 -18.65 -8.48 9.56
CA ALA A 186 -18.52 -8.51 8.10
C ALA A 186 -17.31 -9.28 7.60
#